data_AF-A0A3M1L0Z4-F1
#
_entry.id   AF-A0A3M1L0Z4-F1
#
_cell.length_a   1.000
_cell.length_b   1.000
_cell.length_c   1.000
_cell.angle_alpha   90.00
_cell.angle_beta   90.00
_cell.angle_gamma   90.00
#
_symmetry.space_group_name_H-M   'P 1'
#
loop_
_entity.id
_entity.type
_entity.pdbx_description
1 polymer ?
#
loop_
_entity_poly.entity_id
_entity_poly.type
_entity_poly.pdbx_seq_one_letter_code
_entity_poly.pdbx_strand_id
1 'polypeptide(L)'
;MEVARMNIQNLVFRQIELAEKGIRPTLAEASAMKLYSAQAAVEVCLEAVQLFGGNGYMAEYQVEQLCRDAKVLQIYAGTDEIQTSQIARSLLAG
;
A
#
# COMPACT_ATOMS: atom_id res chain seq x y z
N MET A 1 1.24 -1.96 12.91
CA MET A 1 1.93 -3.00 12.10
C MET A 1 1.09 -4.25 11.79
N GLU A 2 0.68 -5.08 12.77
CA GLU A 2 0.08 -6.40 12.48
C GLU A 2 -1.29 -6.35 11.78
N VAL A 3 -2.15 -5.40 12.15
CA VAL A 3 -3.46 -5.22 11.50
C VAL A 3 -3.30 -4.82 10.03
N ALA A 4 -2.33 -3.94 9.71
CA ALA A 4 -2.04 -3.54 8.33
C ALA A 4 -1.57 -4.74 7.49
N ARG A 5 -0.69 -5.58 8.05
CA ARG A 5 -0.24 -6.84 7.43
C ARG A 5 -1.43 -7.77 7.13
N MET A 6 -2.30 -7.97 8.11
CA MET A 6 -3.49 -8.82 7.97
C MET A 6 -4.45 -8.28 6.91
N ASN A 7 -4.70 -6.97 6.89
CA ASN A 7 -5.56 -6.34 5.90
C ASN A 7 -5.01 -6.52 4.47
N ILE A 8 -3.72 -6.27 4.25
CA ILE A 8 -3.10 -6.45 2.93
C ILE A 8 -3.13 -7.93 2.50
N GLN A 9 -2.85 -8.87 3.42
CA GLN A 9 -2.97 -10.29 3.13
C GLN A 9 -4.39 -10.70 2.72
N ASN A 10 -5.39 -10.21 3.45
CA ASN A 10 -6.79 -10.46 3.14
C ASN A 10 -7.17 -9.89 1.76
N LEU A 11 -6.70 -8.70 1.40
CA LEU A 11 -6.91 -8.12 0.06
C LEU A 11 -6.33 -9.03 -1.04
N VAL A 12 -5.10 -9.51 -0.87
CA VAL A 12 -4.44 -10.39 -1.84
C VAL A 12 -5.19 -11.73 -1.98
N PHE A 13 -5.48 -12.41 -0.86
CA PHE A 13 -6.15 -13.71 -0.91
C PHE A 13 -7.57 -13.60 -1.43
N ARG A 14 -8.30 -12.54 -1.08
CA ARG A 14 -9.62 -12.28 -1.64
C ARG A 14 -9.55 -12.09 -3.15
N GLN A 15 -8.56 -11.35 -3.64
CA GLN A 15 -8.42 -11.11 -5.07
C GLN A 15 -8.04 -12.39 -5.85
N ILE A 16 -7.24 -13.27 -5.25
CA ILE A 16 -6.92 -14.59 -5.82
C ILE A 16 -8.21 -15.43 -5.93
N GLU A 17 -9.00 -15.51 -4.86
CA GLU A 17 -10.27 -16.26 -4.84
C GLU A 17 -11.27 -15.73 -5.89
N LEU A 18 -11.37 -14.42 -6.05
CA LEU A 18 -12.22 -13.79 -7.08
C LEU A 18 -11.71 -14.10 -8.49
N ALA A 19 -10.39 -14.07 -8.70
CA ALA A 19 -9.78 -14.36 -9.98
C ALA A 19 -10.03 -15.81 -10.45
N GLU A 20 -10.03 -16.79 -9.53
CA GLU A 20 -10.40 -18.19 -9.82
C GLU A 20 -11.85 -18.30 -10.33
N LYS A 21 -12.74 -17.41 -9.87
CA LYS A 21 -14.13 -17.32 -10.31
C LYS A 21 -14.31 -16.49 -11.60
N GLY A 22 -13.22 -16.04 -12.22
CA GLY A 22 -13.23 -15.17 -13.40
C GLY A 22 -13.62 -13.71 -13.10
N ILE A 23 -13.72 -13.34 -11.82
CA ILE A 23 -14.07 -11.99 -11.39
C ILE A 23 -12.79 -11.15 -11.28
N ARG A 24 -12.67 -10.13 -12.12
CA ARG A 24 -11.56 -9.17 -12.08
C ARG A 24 -11.99 -7.91 -11.32
N PRO A 25 -11.05 -7.24 -10.63
CA PRO A 25 -11.38 -5.99 -9.97
C PRO A 25 -11.63 -4.93 -11.03
N THR A 26 -12.58 -4.05 -10.77
CA THR A 26 -12.71 -2.79 -11.49
C THR A 26 -11.44 -1.95 -11.27
N LEU A 27 -11.22 -0.97 -12.16
CA LEU A 27 -10.09 -0.07 -12.01
C LEU A 27 -10.14 0.72 -10.68
N ALA A 28 -11.34 1.06 -10.20
CA ALA A 28 -11.52 1.74 -8.92
C ALA A 28 -11.14 0.85 -7.72
N GLU A 29 -11.54 -0.42 -7.73
CA GLU A 29 -11.16 -1.39 -6.69
C GLU A 29 -9.64 -1.61 -6.68
N ALA A 30 -9.03 -1.79 -7.86
CA ALA A 30 -7.59 -1.92 -7.98
C ALA A 30 -6.84 -0.67 -7.46
N SER A 31 -7.33 0.54 -7.81
CA SER A 31 -6.80 1.80 -7.31
C SER A 31 -6.90 1.92 -5.78
N ALA A 32 -8.04 1.53 -5.19
CA ALA A 32 -8.23 1.54 -3.74
C ALA A 32 -7.29 0.56 -3.02
N MET A 33 -7.13 -0.65 -3.55
CA MET A 33 -6.21 -1.64 -2.99
C MET A 33 -4.75 -1.17 -3.05
N LYS A 34 -4.32 -0.57 -4.17
CA LYS A 34 -2.97 -0.01 -4.30
C LYS A 34 -2.74 1.16 -3.34
N LEU A 35 -3.70 2.09 -3.26
CA LEU A 35 -3.62 3.27 -2.40
C LEU A 35 -3.45 2.85 -0.94
N TYR A 36 -4.33 1.96 -0.45
CA TYR A 36 -4.26 1.45 0.92
C TYR A 36 -2.93 0.75 1.20
N SER A 37 -2.50 -0.15 0.30
CA SER A 37 -1.29 -0.94 0.51
C SER A 37 -0.03 -0.06 0.53
N ALA A 38 0.05 0.95 -0.34
CA ALA A 38 1.18 1.87 -0.39
C ALA A 38 1.28 2.74 0.88
N GLN A 39 0.15 3.32 1.32
CA GLN A 39 0.10 4.14 2.53
C GLN A 39 0.46 3.33 3.79
N ALA A 40 -0.14 2.15 3.93
CA ALA A 40 0.13 1.26 5.05
C ALA A 40 1.59 0.81 5.11
N ALA A 41 2.23 0.54 3.97
CA ALA A 41 3.65 0.18 3.92
C ALA A 41 4.54 1.32 4.41
N VAL A 42 4.30 2.56 3.96
CA VAL A 42 5.06 3.73 4.39
C VAL A 42 4.86 4.00 5.89
N GLU A 43 3.62 3.96 6.37
CA GLU A 43 3.30 4.16 7.79
C GLU A 43 4.04 3.15 8.69
N VAL A 44 3.96 1.86 8.36
CA VAL A 44 4.64 0.80 9.12
C VAL A 44 6.16 0.96 9.08
N CYS A 45 6.75 1.31 7.93
CA CYS A 45 8.19 1.51 7.86
C CYS A 45 8.66 2.74 8.66
N LEU A 46 7.89 3.83 8.67
CA LEU A 46 8.18 5.01 9.49
C LEU A 46 8.10 4.68 10.98
N GLU A 47 7.08 3.93 11.42
CA GLU A 47 7.00 3.44 12.80
C GLU A 47 8.20 2.55 13.16
N ALA A 48 8.65 1.70 12.23
CA ALA A 48 9.80 0.85 12.44
C ALA A 48 11.10 1.65 12.59
N VAL A 49 11.32 2.68 11.76
CA VAL A 49 12.45 3.61 11.92
C VAL A 49 12.42 4.25 13.31
N GLN A 50 11.24 4.73 13.74
CA GLN A 50 11.07 5.34 15.06
C GLN A 50 11.37 4.39 16.21
N LEU A 51 10.97 3.11 16.11
CA LEU A 51 11.24 2.07 17.11
C LEU A 51 12.75 1.84 17.31
N PHE A 52 13.53 1.94 16.24
CA PHE A 52 14.99 1.79 16.27
C PHE A 52 15.71 3.06 16.78
N GLY A 53 14.99 4.18 16.97
CA GLY A 53 15.56 5.45 17.41
C GLY A 53 16.65 5.96 16.45
N GLY A 54 17.77 6.46 16.98
CA GLY A 54 18.88 6.95 16.15
C GLY A 54 19.45 5.88 15.21
N ASN A 55 19.45 4.61 15.64
CA ASN A 55 19.89 3.48 14.80
C ASN A 55 18.98 3.27 13.60
N GLY A 56 17.71 3.69 13.67
CA GLY A 56 16.77 3.59 12.56
C GLY A 56 17.10 4.48 11.37
N TYR A 57 18.03 5.41 11.54
CA TYR A 57 18.57 6.27 10.47
C TYR A 57 19.94 5.81 9.95
N MET A 58 20.56 4.82 10.60
CA MET A 58 21.90 4.37 10.28
C MET A 58 21.85 3.25 9.25
N ALA A 59 22.66 3.34 8.21
CA ALA A 59 22.62 2.40 7.07
C ALA A 59 23.01 0.95 7.46
N GLU A 60 23.67 0.76 8.60
CA GLU A 60 23.93 -0.57 9.17
C GLU A 60 22.62 -1.31 9.56
N TYR A 61 21.52 -0.57 9.76
CA TYR A 61 20.20 -1.13 10.03
C TYR A 61 19.31 -0.97 8.79
N GLN A 62 18.86 -2.10 8.24
CA GLN A 62 18.09 -2.15 6.98
C GLN A 62 16.76 -1.38 7.00
N VAL A 63 16.26 -0.99 8.17
CA VAL A 63 14.96 -0.33 8.35
C VAL A 63 14.84 1.00 7.59
N GLU A 64 15.94 1.76 7.50
CA GLU A 64 15.97 3.02 6.73
C GLU A 64 15.77 2.76 5.23
N GLN A 65 16.44 1.73 4.70
CA GLN A 65 16.33 1.33 3.30
C GLN A 65 14.91 0.88 2.98
N LEU A 66 14.33 0.03 3.82
CA LEU A 66 12.94 -0.42 3.65
C LEU A 66 11.97 0.76 3.64
N CYS A 67 12.19 1.77 4.48
CA CYS A 67 11.37 2.97 4.50
C CYS A 67 11.49 3.80 3.21
N ARG A 68 12.70 3.95 2.67
CA ARG A 68 12.92 4.60 1.37
C ARG A 68 12.27 3.82 0.22
N ASP A 69 12.42 2.50 0.22
CA ASP A 69 11.85 1.62 -0.80
C ASP A 69 10.31 1.65 -0.73
N ALA A 70 9.72 1.62 0.46
CA ALA A 70 8.28 1.73 0.63
C ALA A 70 7.72 3.05 0.08
N LYS A 71 8.48 4.15 0.17
CA LYS A 71 8.01 5.46 -0.29
C LYS A 71 7.71 5.50 -1.79
N VAL A 72 8.45 4.74 -2.61
CA VAL A 72 8.21 4.70 -4.06
C VAL A 72 6.83 4.16 -4.42
N LEU A 73 6.24 3.34 -3.55
CA LEU A 73 4.91 2.74 -3.76
C LEU A 73 3.81 3.81 -3.83
N GLN A 74 4.00 4.97 -3.21
CA GLN A 74 3.04 6.08 -3.29
C GLN A 74 3.15 6.90 -4.59
N ILE A 75 4.15 6.60 -5.45
CA ILE A 75 4.47 7.38 -6.64
C ILE A 75 4.37 6.54 -7.91
N TYR A 76 5.04 5.38 -7.93
CA TYR A 76 5.05 4.49 -9.07
C TYR A 76 3.68 3.82 -9.30
N ALA A 77 3.40 3.44 -10.56
CA ALA A 77 2.13 2.87 -11.00
C ALA A 77 0.90 3.78 -10.70
N GLY A 78 1.13 5.09 -10.69
CA GLY A 78 0.13 6.13 -10.39
C GLY A 78 0.24 6.60 -8.94
N THR A 79 0.42 7.91 -8.75
CA THR A 79 0.56 8.51 -7.42
C THR A 79 -0.70 8.32 -6.58
N ASP A 80 -0.59 8.49 -5.26
CA ASP A 80 -1.74 8.38 -4.36
C ASP A 80 -2.89 9.33 -4.76
N GLU A 81 -2.57 10.52 -5.28
CA GLU A 81 -3.55 11.49 -5.80
C GLU A 81 -4.23 10.97 -7.07
N ILE A 82 -3.49 10.32 -7.97
CA ILE A 82 -4.05 9.69 -9.17
C ILE A 82 -4.97 8.53 -8.80
N GLN A 83 -4.58 7.67 -7.84
CA GLN A 83 -5.45 6.60 -7.36
C GLN A 83 -6.74 7.16 -6.74
N THR A 84 -6.59 8.19 -5.91
CA THR A 84 -7.74 8.87 -5.26
C THR A 84 -8.67 9.48 -6.31
N SER A 85 -8.11 10.17 -7.32
CA SER A 85 -8.88 10.76 -8.42
C SER A 85 -9.62 9.70 -9.22
N GLN A 86 -8.99 8.54 -9.49
CA GLN A 86 -9.60 7.44 -10.21
C GLN A 86 -10.77 6.80 -9.42
N ILE A 87 -10.60 6.61 -8.12
CA ILE A 87 -11.66 6.13 -7.22
C ILE A 87 -12.83 7.13 -7.23
N ALA A 88 -12.55 8.42 -7.02
CA ALA A 88 -13.57 9.47 -7.00
C ALA A 88 -14.34 9.54 -8.32
N ARG A 89 -13.64 9.47 -9.46
CA ARG A 89 -14.27 9.46 -10.79
C ARG A 89 -15.26 8.31 -10.93
N SER A 90 -14.90 7.11 -10.46
CA SER A 90 -15.78 5.95 -10.53
C SER A 90 -17.01 6.08 -9.62
N LEU A 91 -16.85 6.67 -8.43
CA LEU A 91 -17.96 6.87 -7.49
C LEU A 91 -18.93 7.98 -7.93
N LEU A 92 -18.43 9.00 -8.62
CA LEU A 92 -19.22 10.15 -9.08
C LEU A 92 -19.83 9.95 -10.47
N ALA A 93 -19.44 8.91 -11.21
CA ALA A 93 -19.97 8.60 -12.54
C ALA A 93 -21.38 7.96 -12.53
N GLY A 94 -22.12 8.10 -11.42
CA GLY A 94 -23.50 7.64 -11.26
C GLY A 94 -24.47 8.33 -12.21
#